data_AF-A0A961R5V0-F1
#
_entry.id   AF-A0A961R5V0-F1
#
_cell.length_a   1.000
_cell.length_b   1.000
_cell.length_c   1.000
_cell.angle_alpha   90.00
_cell.angle_beta   90.00
_cell.angle_gamma   90.00
#
_symmetry.space_group_name_H-M   'P 1'
#
loop_
_entity.id
_entity.type
_entity.pdbx_description
1 polymer ?
#
loop_
_entity_poly.entity_id
_entity_poly.type
_entity_poly.pdbx_seq_one_letter_code
_entity_poly.pdbx_strand_id
1 'polypeptide(L)'
;MAEKADCIIVGAGLAGLVAACELAGRGKSVLLVDQEGEQNLGGQAFWSLGGLFMVDTPQQRRMRIRDSRELAMTDWMGSAGFDREEDFWPRKTAEAYIDFAAGEMQPWLSSLGMTWFPVVGWAERGGALATGHGNSVPRFHITWGTGPGVLKPFIERAREYEKQGLVRFAFRHQVSKIEKGGGTITGVSGEVLEATSVERGQESSRKVTGDFRFQSDCVIVTSGGIGGNFDLVRKNWPVKRVGPAPKNLISGVPRHVDGRMIGITRKAGAAIINEDRMWHYTEGVQNWDPIWPDHAIRILPGPSSLWFDAEGNRFPAPCLPGFDTLETLRHILASGYDYSWFVLNQAIIEK
;
A
#
# COMPACT_ATOMS: atom_id res chain seq x y z
N MET A 1 -5.97 15.52 31.68
CA MET A 1 -5.99 16.70 30.76
C MET A 1 -5.71 16.17 29.37
N ALA A 2 -6.44 16.59 28.34
CA ALA A 2 -6.19 16.11 26.99
C ALA A 2 -4.87 16.67 26.46
N GLU A 3 -4.02 15.80 25.92
CA GLU A 3 -2.74 16.21 25.34
C GLU A 3 -3.00 16.81 23.94
N LYS A 4 -2.38 17.97 23.68
CA LYS A 4 -2.63 18.80 22.49
C LYS A 4 -1.44 18.75 21.53
N ALA A 5 -1.72 18.71 20.23
CA ALA A 5 -0.75 18.86 19.15
C ALA A 5 -1.34 19.69 18.00
N ASP A 6 -0.49 20.31 17.19
CA ASP A 6 -0.94 21.05 15.99
C ASP A 6 -1.59 20.12 14.96
N CYS A 7 -1.13 18.87 14.88
CA CYS A 7 -1.71 17.83 14.04
C CYS A 7 -1.65 16.46 14.71
N ILE A 8 -2.73 15.68 14.57
CA ILE A 8 -2.73 14.26 14.91
C ILE A 8 -2.73 13.44 13.61
N ILE A 9 -1.84 12.46 13.53
CA ILE A 9 -1.75 11.53 12.40
C ILE A 9 -2.08 10.13 12.90
N VAL A 10 -3.09 9.50 12.33
CA VAL A 10 -3.53 8.14 12.70
C VAL A 10 -2.94 7.12 11.73
N GLY A 11 -1.96 6.36 12.19
CA GLY A 11 -1.21 5.34 11.44
C GLY A 11 0.22 5.78 11.14
N ALA A 12 1.20 5.05 11.69
CA ALA A 12 2.63 5.29 11.59
C ALA A 12 3.28 4.53 10.41
N GLY A 13 2.53 4.38 9.30
CA GLY A 13 3.04 3.89 8.02
C GLY A 13 3.84 4.96 7.25
N LEU A 14 4.33 4.62 6.05
CA LEU A 14 5.07 5.55 5.20
C LEU A 14 4.35 6.90 5.00
N ALA A 15 3.06 6.90 4.66
CA ALA A 15 2.29 8.13 4.45
C ALA A 15 2.24 9.01 5.72
N GLY A 16 2.06 8.39 6.90
CA GLY A 16 2.05 9.10 8.17
C GLY A 16 3.42 9.68 8.53
N LEU A 17 4.50 8.93 8.25
CA LEU A 17 5.87 9.38 8.48
C LEU A 17 6.26 10.55 7.57
N VAL A 18 5.90 10.51 6.29
CA VAL A 18 6.13 11.63 5.36
C VAL A 18 5.38 12.87 5.84
N ALA A 19 4.08 12.73 6.14
CA ALA A 19 3.27 13.85 6.64
C ALA A 19 3.83 14.43 7.95
N ALA A 20 4.26 13.59 8.88
CA ALA A 20 4.88 14.02 10.14
C ALA A 20 6.18 14.79 9.88
N CYS A 21 7.06 14.28 9.01
CA CYS A 21 8.32 14.95 8.67
C CYS A 21 8.10 16.31 8.00
N GLU A 22 7.16 16.40 7.07
CA GLU A 22 6.83 17.64 6.38
C GLU A 22 6.23 18.70 7.32
N LEU A 23 5.34 18.30 8.24
CA LEU A 23 4.77 19.19 9.24
C LEU A 23 5.81 19.64 10.28
N ALA A 24 6.58 18.70 10.83
CA ALA A 24 7.61 18.99 11.82
C ALA A 24 8.75 19.84 11.22
N GLY A 25 9.12 19.62 9.96
CA GLY A 25 10.07 20.48 9.22
C GLY A 25 9.59 21.93 9.06
N ARG A 26 8.29 22.18 9.25
CA ARG A 26 7.68 23.52 9.29
C ARG A 26 7.40 23.99 10.73
N GLY A 27 7.99 23.33 11.73
CA GLY A 27 7.89 23.68 13.15
C GLY A 27 6.55 23.33 13.80
N LYS A 28 5.74 22.45 13.21
CA LYS A 28 4.47 22.01 13.80
C LYS A 28 4.68 20.82 14.73
N SER A 29 3.98 20.82 15.85
CA SER A 29 3.91 19.69 16.77
C SER A 29 2.98 18.60 16.22
N VAL A 30 3.48 17.37 16.12
CA VAL A 30 2.77 16.23 15.52
C VAL A 30 2.67 15.09 16.52
N LEU A 31 1.47 14.54 16.66
CA LEU A 31 1.23 13.29 17.39
C LEU A 31 0.89 12.17 16.40
N LEU A 32 1.79 11.19 16.27
CA LEU A 32 1.56 9.95 15.52
C LEU A 32 0.95 8.90 16.43
N VAL A 33 -0.25 8.42 16.10
CA VAL A 33 -1.01 7.45 16.90
C VAL A 33 -1.09 6.14 16.12
N ASP A 34 -0.67 5.03 16.73
CA ASP A 34 -0.73 3.71 16.10
C ASP A 34 -1.14 2.63 17.10
N GLN A 35 -1.95 1.67 16.64
CA GLN A 35 -2.39 0.53 17.45
C GLN A 35 -1.28 -0.51 17.64
N GLU A 36 -0.32 -0.56 16.72
CA GLU A 36 0.82 -1.45 16.82
C GLU A 36 1.91 -0.89 17.74
N GLY A 37 2.84 -1.77 18.13
CA GLY A 37 4.04 -1.37 18.86
C GLY A 37 5.08 -0.71 17.95
N GLU A 38 6.09 -0.11 18.58
CA GLU A 38 7.18 0.60 17.93
C GLU A 38 7.93 -0.25 16.88
N GLN A 39 8.05 -1.55 17.12
CA GLN A 39 8.67 -2.50 16.20
C GLN A 39 7.94 -2.60 14.85
N ASN A 40 6.72 -2.10 14.72
CA ASN A 40 5.96 -2.03 13.46
C ASN A 40 6.03 -0.65 12.78
N LEU A 41 6.82 0.31 13.29
CA LEU A 41 6.99 1.62 12.66
C LEU A 41 7.33 1.49 11.16
N GLY A 42 6.59 2.20 10.32
CA GLY A 42 6.61 2.07 8.86
C GLY A 42 5.49 1.19 8.29
N GLY A 43 4.81 0.40 9.12
CA GLY A 43 3.65 -0.41 8.76
C GLY A 43 3.91 -1.35 7.59
N GLN A 44 2.88 -1.54 6.74
CA GLN A 44 2.96 -2.42 5.56
C GLN A 44 4.10 -2.04 4.58
N ALA A 45 4.49 -0.76 4.50
CA ALA A 45 5.52 -0.32 3.58
C ALA A 45 6.88 -1.00 3.82
N PHE A 46 7.15 -1.44 5.06
CA PHE A 46 8.34 -2.21 5.41
C PHE A 46 8.45 -3.53 4.62
N TRP A 47 7.32 -4.15 4.31
CA TRP A 47 7.26 -5.44 3.60
C TRP A 47 7.23 -5.28 2.08
N SER A 48 7.24 -4.03 1.58
CA SER A 48 7.24 -3.79 0.14
C SER A 48 8.59 -4.13 -0.48
N LEU A 49 8.57 -4.44 -1.78
CA LEU A 49 9.79 -4.53 -2.59
C LEU A 49 10.48 -3.15 -2.79
N GLY A 50 9.88 -2.06 -2.30
CA GLY A 50 10.44 -0.70 -2.39
C GLY A 50 10.40 -0.13 -3.81
N GLY A 51 9.52 -0.62 -4.67
CA GLY A 51 9.38 -0.10 -6.01
C GLY A 51 8.56 1.19 -6.04
N LEU A 52 9.06 2.17 -6.79
CA LEU A 52 8.45 3.49 -6.95
C LEU A 52 8.13 3.74 -8.42
N PHE A 53 6.93 4.26 -8.68
CA PHE A 53 6.51 4.74 -9.99
C PHE A 53 7.13 6.11 -10.23
N MET A 54 8.06 6.20 -11.18
CA MET A 54 8.68 7.47 -11.59
C MET A 54 8.73 7.52 -13.11
N VAL A 55 8.69 8.72 -13.67
CA VAL A 55 8.47 8.97 -15.10
C VAL A 55 9.63 9.77 -15.67
N ASP A 56 10.07 9.40 -16.88
CA ASP A 56 11.18 9.99 -17.63
C ASP A 56 12.47 10.25 -16.81
N THR A 57 12.85 9.28 -15.98
CA THR A 57 14.02 9.38 -15.09
C THR A 57 15.35 9.21 -15.82
N PRO A 58 16.47 9.67 -15.24
CA PRO A 58 17.81 9.37 -15.77
C PRO A 58 18.07 7.87 -15.97
N GLN A 59 17.51 7.02 -15.11
CA GLN A 59 17.60 5.56 -15.18
C GLN A 59 16.87 5.03 -16.43
N GLN A 60 15.65 5.51 -16.69
CA GLN A 60 14.91 5.17 -17.91
C GLN A 60 15.66 5.61 -19.17
N ARG A 61 16.15 6.85 -19.20
CA ARG A 61 16.92 7.39 -20.34
C ARG A 61 18.21 6.61 -20.59
N ARG A 62 18.92 6.20 -19.53
CA ARG A 62 20.13 5.35 -19.63
C ARG A 62 19.82 3.99 -20.26
N MET A 63 18.64 3.45 -20.01
CA MET A 63 18.14 2.22 -20.63
C MET A 63 17.49 2.44 -22.00
N ARG A 64 17.55 3.67 -22.55
CA ARG A 64 16.91 4.07 -23.81
C ARG A 64 15.38 3.92 -23.81
N ILE A 65 14.77 3.93 -22.63
CA ILE A 65 13.31 3.99 -22.48
C ILE A 65 12.89 5.44 -22.77
N ARG A 66 12.00 5.61 -23.75
CA ARG A 66 11.40 6.91 -24.09
C ARG A 66 10.09 7.02 -23.36
N ASP A 67 10.08 7.81 -22.30
CA ASP A 67 8.89 8.06 -21.48
C ASP A 67 8.55 9.55 -21.47
N SER A 68 7.34 9.89 -21.02
CA SER A 68 6.89 11.26 -20.83
C SER A 68 5.73 11.30 -19.84
N ARG A 69 5.50 12.48 -19.27
CA ARG A 69 4.33 12.75 -18.44
C ARG A 69 3.03 12.44 -19.18
N GLU A 70 2.93 12.82 -20.45
CA GLU A 70 1.73 12.62 -21.28
C GLU A 70 1.46 11.13 -21.53
N LEU A 71 2.51 10.35 -21.79
CA LEU A 71 2.40 8.90 -21.94
C LEU A 71 2.00 8.23 -20.63
N ALA A 72 2.64 8.59 -19.52
CA ALA A 72 2.30 8.08 -18.19
C ALA A 72 0.86 8.42 -17.79
N MET A 73 0.39 9.62 -18.14
CA MET A 73 -1.00 10.03 -17.95
C MET A 73 -1.97 9.15 -18.73
N THR A 74 -1.66 8.87 -20.00
CA THR A 74 -2.51 8.02 -20.85
C THR A 74 -2.63 6.60 -20.28
N ASP A 75 -1.49 6.01 -19.91
CA ASP A 75 -1.42 4.67 -19.29
C ASP A 75 -2.20 4.61 -17.96
N TRP A 76 -2.05 5.64 -17.12
CA TRP A 76 -2.76 5.73 -15.84
C TRP A 76 -4.27 5.81 -16.05
N MET A 77 -4.73 6.66 -16.97
CA MET A 77 -6.15 6.83 -17.26
C MET A 77 -6.78 5.56 -17.84
N GLY A 78 -6.04 4.81 -18.67
CA GLY A 78 -6.47 3.50 -19.19
C GLY A 78 -6.60 2.43 -18.11
N SER A 79 -5.78 2.50 -17.06
CA SER A 79 -5.77 1.52 -15.96
C SER A 79 -6.74 1.88 -14.83
N ALA A 80 -6.87 3.16 -14.50
CA ALA A 80 -7.62 3.61 -13.33
C ALA A 80 -9.14 3.48 -13.48
N GLY A 81 -9.63 3.48 -14.74
CA GLY A 81 -11.05 3.34 -15.05
C GLY A 81 -11.89 4.38 -14.32
N PHE A 82 -11.59 5.68 -14.48
CA PHE A 82 -12.33 6.78 -13.87
C PHE A 82 -13.72 6.95 -14.51
N ASP A 83 -14.58 5.95 -14.32
CA ASP A 83 -15.88 5.78 -14.96
C ASP A 83 -17.06 6.16 -14.05
N ARG A 84 -16.81 6.68 -12.84
CA ARG A 84 -17.84 7.04 -11.85
C ARG A 84 -17.83 8.53 -11.50
N GLU A 85 -18.96 9.06 -11.05
CA GLU A 85 -19.09 10.47 -10.66
C GLU A 85 -18.18 10.84 -9.48
N GLU A 86 -17.99 9.91 -8.55
CA GLU A 86 -17.12 10.07 -7.39
C GLU A 86 -15.61 10.09 -7.72
N ASP A 87 -15.22 9.84 -8.97
CA ASP A 87 -13.80 9.78 -9.39
C ASP A 87 -13.16 11.16 -9.62
N PHE A 88 -13.89 12.26 -9.39
CA PHE A 88 -13.33 13.61 -9.53
C PHE A 88 -12.02 13.79 -8.73
N TRP A 89 -12.04 13.47 -7.43
CA TRP A 89 -10.85 13.61 -6.58
C TRP A 89 -9.76 12.57 -6.88
N PRO A 90 -10.07 11.27 -7.06
CA PRO A 90 -9.10 10.29 -7.55
C PRO A 90 -8.36 10.73 -8.82
N ARG A 91 -9.09 11.30 -9.79
CA ARG A 91 -8.48 11.83 -11.02
C ARG A 91 -7.54 13.00 -10.74
N LYS A 92 -7.95 13.94 -9.88
CA LYS A 92 -7.09 15.06 -9.47
C LYS A 92 -5.82 14.60 -8.74
N THR A 93 -5.95 13.60 -7.87
CA THR A 93 -4.80 12.99 -7.20
C THR A 93 -3.88 12.28 -8.19
N ALA A 94 -4.41 11.56 -9.18
CA ALA A 94 -3.62 10.94 -10.23
C ALA A 94 -2.87 11.98 -11.07
N GLU A 95 -3.54 13.05 -11.48
CA GLU A 95 -2.92 14.16 -12.22
C GLU A 95 -1.73 14.74 -11.44
N ALA A 96 -1.93 15.08 -10.17
CA ALA A 96 -0.88 15.62 -9.30
C ALA A 96 0.26 14.62 -9.02
N TYR A 97 -0.07 13.33 -8.83
CA TYR A 97 0.95 12.31 -8.60
C TYR A 97 1.83 12.10 -9.83
N ILE A 98 1.26 12.13 -11.03
CA ILE A 98 2.02 11.99 -12.28
C ILE A 98 2.90 13.22 -12.53
N ASP A 99 2.41 14.42 -12.22
CA ASP A 99 3.23 15.64 -12.25
C ASP A 99 4.44 15.52 -11.31
N PHE A 100 4.20 15.05 -10.09
CA PHE A 100 5.25 14.80 -9.11
C PHE A 100 6.24 13.72 -9.59
N ALA A 101 5.73 12.58 -10.09
CA ALA A 101 6.51 11.44 -10.55
C ALA A 101 7.36 11.74 -11.80
N ALA A 102 6.90 12.64 -12.67
CA ALA A 102 7.62 13.11 -13.86
C ALA A 102 8.53 14.31 -13.58
N GLY A 103 8.36 14.95 -12.43
CA GLY A 103 9.10 16.15 -12.03
C GLY A 103 10.00 15.90 -10.84
N GLU A 104 9.59 16.43 -9.70
CA GLU A 104 10.45 16.58 -8.52
C GLU A 104 10.66 15.30 -7.70
N MET A 105 9.87 14.24 -7.91
CA MET A 105 9.91 13.03 -7.08
C MET A 105 11.31 12.42 -7.01
N GLN A 106 11.92 12.13 -8.16
CA GLN A 106 13.23 11.50 -8.21
C GLN A 106 14.33 12.36 -7.57
N PRO A 107 14.52 13.65 -7.93
CA PRO A 107 15.55 14.47 -7.31
C PRO A 107 15.29 14.71 -5.81
N TRP A 108 14.03 14.89 -5.40
CA TRP A 108 13.67 15.04 -3.99
C TRP A 108 14.04 13.78 -3.19
N LEU A 109 13.59 12.60 -3.61
CA LEU A 109 13.93 11.36 -2.92
C LEU A 109 15.44 11.08 -2.93
N SER A 110 16.14 11.44 -4.01
CA SER A 110 17.60 11.33 -4.07
C SER A 110 18.28 12.24 -3.06
N SER A 111 17.77 13.45 -2.84
CA SER A 111 18.26 14.38 -1.82
C SER A 111 18.07 13.86 -0.38
N LEU A 112 17.12 12.94 -0.19
CA LEU A 112 16.93 12.22 1.08
C LEU A 112 17.88 11.02 1.22
N GLY A 113 18.75 10.77 0.25
CA GLY A 113 19.70 9.66 0.25
C GLY A 113 19.16 8.36 -0.35
N MET A 114 17.96 8.37 -0.94
CA MET A 114 17.47 7.19 -1.67
C MET A 114 18.27 6.98 -2.95
N THR A 115 18.53 5.71 -3.26
CA THR A 115 19.17 5.29 -4.50
C THR A 115 18.43 4.08 -5.05
N TRP A 116 18.54 3.85 -6.36
CA TRP A 116 17.73 2.85 -7.07
C TRP A 116 18.59 1.83 -7.81
N PHE A 117 18.07 0.61 -7.92
CA PHE A 117 18.59 -0.41 -8.81
C PHE A 117 18.63 0.15 -10.25
N PRO A 118 19.73 -0.04 -11.00
CA PRO A 118 19.92 0.61 -12.28
C PRO A 118 18.98 0.10 -13.38
N VAL A 119 18.35 -1.07 -13.20
CA VAL A 119 17.37 -1.63 -14.14
C VAL A 119 15.96 -1.20 -13.73
N VAL A 120 15.29 -0.48 -14.62
CA VAL A 120 13.89 -0.11 -14.49
C VAL A 120 13.02 -1.25 -15.01
N GLY A 121 12.16 -1.75 -14.14
CA GLY A 121 11.34 -2.93 -14.40
C GLY A 121 9.88 -2.61 -14.69
N TRP A 122 9.13 -3.69 -14.92
CA TRP A 122 7.67 -3.70 -14.92
C TRP A 122 7.20 -4.17 -13.54
N ALA A 123 6.36 -3.39 -12.86
CA ALA A 123 5.63 -3.91 -11.69
C ALA A 123 4.57 -4.92 -12.14
N GLU A 124 3.87 -4.50 -13.18
CA GLU A 124 2.95 -5.25 -14.01
C GLU A 124 2.96 -4.55 -15.38
N ARG A 125 2.95 -5.32 -16.48
CA ARG A 125 2.91 -4.72 -17.82
C ARG A 125 1.50 -4.22 -18.18
N GLY A 126 0.47 -4.97 -17.82
CA GLY A 126 -0.94 -4.80 -18.19
C GLY A 126 -1.22 -5.05 -19.68
N GLY A 127 -2.46 -5.50 -19.98
CA GLY A 127 -3.23 -5.36 -21.22
C GLY A 127 -2.63 -5.67 -22.60
N ALA A 128 -3.51 -6.03 -23.54
CA ALA A 128 -3.13 -6.33 -24.94
C ALA A 128 -3.10 -5.09 -25.87
N LEU A 129 -3.77 -3.98 -25.51
CA LEU A 129 -3.96 -2.80 -26.36
C LEU A 129 -3.46 -1.52 -25.67
N ALA A 130 -2.96 -0.55 -26.46
CA ALA A 130 -2.34 0.69 -25.98
C ALA A 130 -3.28 1.65 -25.21
N THR A 131 -4.60 1.49 -25.34
CA THR A 131 -5.61 2.29 -24.60
C THR A 131 -6.22 1.52 -23.43
N GLY A 132 -5.76 0.30 -23.18
CA GLY A 132 -6.25 -0.55 -22.11
C GLY A 132 -5.46 -0.39 -20.81
N HIS A 133 -5.73 -1.29 -19.88
CA HIS A 133 -4.98 -1.41 -18.62
C HIS A 133 -3.50 -1.71 -18.89
N GLY A 134 -2.60 -1.02 -18.20
CA GLY A 134 -1.16 -1.30 -18.25
C GLY A 134 -0.27 -0.08 -18.43
N ASN A 135 1.02 -0.36 -18.56
CA ASN A 135 2.07 0.60 -18.85
C ASN A 135 2.59 0.36 -20.28
N SER A 136 2.77 1.44 -21.03
CA SER A 136 3.41 1.39 -22.35
C SER A 136 4.93 1.23 -22.26
N VAL A 137 5.54 1.64 -21.14
CA VAL A 137 6.99 1.53 -20.86
C VAL A 137 7.28 1.19 -19.38
N PRO A 138 8.46 0.61 -19.06
CA PRO A 138 8.83 0.31 -17.67
C PRO A 138 8.98 1.58 -16.81
N ARG A 139 8.36 1.61 -15.63
CA ARG A 139 8.38 2.72 -14.65
C ARG A 139 8.61 2.30 -13.21
N PHE A 140 8.89 1.03 -12.97
CA PHE A 140 9.06 0.50 -11.62
C PHE A 140 10.53 0.56 -11.19
N HIS A 141 10.84 1.48 -10.28
CA HIS A 141 12.18 1.74 -9.80
C HIS A 141 12.36 1.15 -8.41
N ILE A 142 13.15 0.08 -8.28
CA ILE A 142 13.40 -0.58 -7.00
C ILE A 142 14.42 0.23 -6.21
N THR A 143 14.01 0.72 -5.04
CA THR A 143 14.92 1.38 -4.09
C THR A 143 15.86 0.35 -3.45
N TRP A 144 17.15 0.70 -3.34
CA TRP A 144 18.11 -0.13 -2.62
C TRP A 144 17.71 -0.26 -1.14
N GLY A 145 17.68 -1.50 -0.64
CA GLY A 145 17.13 -1.81 0.68
C GLY A 145 15.61 -1.93 0.71
N THR A 146 14.93 -1.96 -0.45
CA THR A 146 13.49 -2.21 -0.63
C THR A 146 12.59 -1.31 0.23
N GLY A 147 11.48 -1.82 0.76
CA GLY A 147 10.58 -1.09 1.66
C GLY A 147 11.31 -0.42 2.84
N PRO A 148 12.21 -1.12 3.55
CA PRO A 148 13.03 -0.50 4.59
C PRO A 148 13.90 0.65 4.07
N GLY A 149 14.45 0.55 2.87
CA GLY A 149 15.21 1.61 2.20
C GLY A 149 14.37 2.86 1.91
N VAL A 150 13.10 2.68 1.51
CA VAL A 150 12.15 3.79 1.32
C VAL A 150 11.78 4.43 2.67
N LEU A 151 11.62 3.63 3.72
CA LEU A 151 11.22 4.12 5.04
C LEU A 151 12.35 4.84 5.79
N LYS A 152 13.58 4.36 5.64
CA LYS A 152 14.75 4.79 6.41
C LYS A 152 14.87 6.30 6.59
N PRO A 153 14.91 7.14 5.53
CA PRO A 153 15.10 8.58 5.70
C PRO A 153 13.97 9.25 6.49
N PHE A 154 12.74 8.76 6.36
CA PHE A 154 11.59 9.33 7.09
C PHE A 154 11.56 8.86 8.54
N ILE A 155 11.95 7.61 8.82
CA ILE A 155 12.08 7.12 10.20
C ILE A 155 13.18 7.90 10.93
N GLU A 156 14.38 8.03 10.33
CA GLU A 156 15.50 8.75 10.93
C GLU A 156 15.13 10.21 11.20
N ARG A 157 14.47 10.88 10.26
CA ARG A 157 14.02 12.26 10.42
C ARG A 157 12.92 12.41 11.47
N ALA A 158 11.94 11.51 11.50
CA ALA A 158 10.89 11.54 12.52
C ALA A 158 11.46 11.32 13.94
N ARG A 159 12.47 10.46 14.08
CA ARG A 159 13.20 10.27 15.36
C ARG A 159 14.02 11.48 15.76
N GLU A 160 14.59 12.20 14.80
CA GLU A 160 15.27 13.46 15.10
C GLU A 160 14.29 14.54 15.58
N TYR A 161 13.12 14.66 14.91
CA TYR A 161 12.07 15.55 15.38
C TYR A 161 11.45 15.11 16.72
N GLU A 162 11.47 13.83 17.05
CA GLU A 162 11.09 13.34 18.37
C GLU A 162 12.02 13.84 19.47
N LYS A 163 13.34 13.79 19.25
CA LYS A 163 14.33 14.36 20.20
C LYS A 163 14.15 15.86 20.39
N GLN A 164 13.70 16.56 19.35
CA GLN A 164 13.42 17.99 19.37
C GLN A 164 12.05 18.32 20.00
N GLY A 165 11.24 17.32 20.35
CA GLY A 165 9.89 17.51 20.91
C GLY A 165 8.83 17.93 19.88
N LEU A 166 9.15 17.88 18.59
CA LEU A 166 8.21 18.23 17.51
C LEU A 166 7.35 17.04 17.07
N VAL A 167 7.86 15.82 17.16
CA VAL A 167 7.11 14.59 16.89
C VAL A 167 6.96 13.80 18.18
N ARG A 168 5.78 13.24 18.42
CA ARG A 168 5.56 12.26 19.49
C ARG A 168 4.86 11.04 18.93
N PHE A 169 5.31 9.86 19.36
CA PHE A 169 4.66 8.60 19.02
C PHE A 169 3.81 8.11 20.19
N ALA A 170 2.56 7.77 19.90
CA ALA A 170 1.63 7.09 20.78
C ALA A 170 1.37 5.70 20.20
N PHE A 171 2.33 4.79 20.41
CA PHE A 171 2.18 3.37 20.09
C PHE A 171 1.19 2.70 21.04
N ARG A 172 0.58 1.60 20.62
CA ARG A 172 -0.44 0.88 21.40
C ARG A 172 -1.64 1.75 21.75
N HIS A 173 -1.97 2.72 20.89
CA HIS A 173 -3.18 3.54 21.00
C HIS A 173 -4.08 3.24 19.80
N GLN A 174 -5.14 2.48 20.04
CA GLN A 174 -6.11 2.13 19.01
C GLN A 174 -7.17 3.23 18.93
N VAL A 175 -7.18 3.99 17.83
CA VAL A 175 -8.22 4.99 17.59
C VAL A 175 -9.55 4.30 17.32
N SER A 176 -10.60 4.76 18.01
CA SER A 176 -11.97 4.26 17.87
C SER A 176 -12.96 5.35 17.47
N LYS A 177 -12.58 6.63 17.61
CA LYS A 177 -13.42 7.77 17.25
C LYS A 177 -12.59 8.97 16.81
N ILE A 178 -13.06 9.62 15.75
CA ILE A 178 -12.64 10.99 15.40
C ILE A 178 -13.65 11.92 16.06
N GLU A 179 -13.17 12.78 16.96
CA GLU A 179 -13.98 13.67 17.77
C GLU A 179 -14.44 14.88 16.97
N LYS A 180 -15.67 15.31 17.23
CA LYS A 180 -16.28 16.49 16.62
C LYS A 180 -16.87 17.40 17.69
N GLY A 181 -16.76 18.71 17.47
CA GLY A 181 -17.40 19.74 18.29
C GLY A 181 -17.71 20.95 17.41
N GLY A 182 -18.89 21.55 17.55
CA GLY A 182 -19.26 22.74 16.76
C GLY A 182 -19.23 22.54 15.23
N GLY A 183 -19.40 21.30 14.75
CA GLY A 183 -19.34 20.96 13.32
C GLY A 183 -17.92 20.73 12.77
N THR A 184 -16.87 20.95 13.57
CA THR A 184 -15.47 20.74 13.16
C THR A 184 -14.87 19.52 13.83
N ILE A 185 -13.74 19.03 13.28
CA ILE A 185 -12.91 18.02 13.94
C ILE A 185 -12.22 18.67 15.14
N THR A 186 -12.16 17.96 16.26
CA THR A 186 -11.53 18.45 17.51
C THR A 186 -10.50 17.48 18.10
N GLY A 187 -10.27 16.34 17.45
CA GLY A 187 -9.25 15.36 17.85
C GLY A 187 -9.66 13.92 17.62
N VAL A 188 -9.08 13.01 18.40
CA VAL A 188 -9.36 11.56 18.35
C VAL A 188 -9.41 10.96 19.75
N SER A 189 -10.14 9.86 19.90
CA SER A 189 -10.20 9.07 21.13
C SER A 189 -10.26 7.57 20.82
N GLY A 190 -9.95 6.78 21.83
CA GLY A 190 -9.97 5.33 21.76
C GLY A 190 -9.26 4.70 22.94
N GLU A 191 -8.71 3.51 22.71
CA GLU A 191 -8.23 2.62 23.75
C GLU A 191 -6.70 2.53 23.74
N VAL A 192 -6.11 2.49 24.92
CA VAL A 192 -4.71 2.10 25.12
C VAL A 192 -4.68 0.57 25.22
N LEU A 193 -3.85 -0.06 24.39
CA LEU A 193 -3.63 -1.50 24.38
C LEU A 193 -2.47 -1.86 25.30
N GLU A 194 -2.45 -3.07 25.83
CA GLU A 194 -1.31 -3.56 26.62
C GLU A 194 -0.02 -3.54 25.80
N ALA A 195 1.11 -3.31 26.48
CA ALA A 195 2.43 -3.35 25.87
C ALA A 195 2.67 -4.71 25.19
N THR A 196 3.48 -4.72 24.14
CA THR A 196 3.76 -5.92 23.36
C THR A 196 5.26 -6.07 23.15
N SER A 197 5.71 -7.32 23.12
CA SER A 197 7.07 -7.72 22.79
C SER A 197 7.13 -8.67 21.59
N VAL A 198 6.02 -8.81 20.85
CA VAL A 198 5.99 -9.64 19.63
C VAL A 198 6.87 -9.02 18.55
N GLU A 199 7.42 -9.85 17.68
CA GLU A 199 8.26 -9.38 16.58
C GLU A 199 7.46 -8.59 15.54
N ARG A 200 8.17 -7.84 14.69
CA ARG A 200 7.54 -7.06 13.61
C ARG A 200 6.65 -7.96 12.73
N GLY A 201 5.44 -7.48 12.44
CA GLY A 201 4.45 -8.18 11.61
C GLY A 201 3.65 -9.26 12.34
N GLN A 202 4.14 -9.79 13.47
CA GLN A 202 3.40 -10.76 14.27
C GLN A 202 2.13 -10.13 14.87
N GLU A 203 1.13 -10.98 15.11
CA GLU A 203 -0.11 -10.54 15.74
C GLU A 203 0.14 -10.07 17.18
N SER A 204 -0.19 -8.81 17.46
CA SER A 204 -0.10 -8.22 18.80
C SER A 204 -1.47 -8.22 19.49
N SER A 205 -1.47 -8.30 20.83
CA SER A 205 -2.69 -8.34 21.63
C SER A 205 -3.59 -7.12 21.41
N ARG A 206 -4.92 -7.31 21.51
CA ARG A 206 -5.94 -6.25 21.50
C ARG A 206 -6.56 -6.00 22.87
N LYS A 207 -5.93 -6.49 23.94
CA LYS A 207 -6.40 -6.26 25.31
C LYS A 207 -6.21 -4.80 25.70
N VAL A 208 -7.31 -4.17 26.10
CA VAL A 208 -7.38 -2.77 26.53
C VAL A 208 -6.90 -2.64 27.98
N THR A 209 -6.09 -1.63 28.25
CA THR A 209 -5.57 -1.27 29.59
C THR A 209 -5.99 0.12 30.05
N GLY A 210 -6.58 0.92 29.17
CA GLY A 210 -7.14 2.23 29.50
C GLY A 210 -7.70 2.93 28.27
N ASP A 211 -8.10 4.18 28.46
CA ASP A 211 -8.65 5.04 27.39
C ASP A 211 -7.75 6.26 27.18
N PHE A 212 -7.81 6.84 25.99
CA PHE A 212 -7.15 8.11 25.69
C PHE A 212 -8.06 9.08 24.95
N ARG A 213 -7.71 10.36 25.06
CA ARG A 213 -8.29 11.44 24.25
C ARG A 213 -7.22 12.47 23.92
N PHE A 214 -6.99 12.67 22.63
CA PHE A 214 -6.05 13.67 22.10
C PHE A 214 -6.81 14.76 21.35
N GLN A 215 -6.32 16.00 21.46
CA GLN A 215 -6.96 17.17 20.87
C GLN A 215 -6.12 17.78 19.75
N SER A 216 -6.76 18.00 18.61
CA SER A 216 -6.23 18.78 17.50
C SER A 216 -7.37 19.11 16.53
N ASP A 217 -7.32 20.33 15.97
CA ASP A 217 -8.25 20.74 14.91
C ASP A 217 -7.85 20.18 13.53
N CYS A 218 -6.68 19.51 13.45
CA CYS A 218 -6.18 18.84 12.26
C CYS A 218 -5.92 17.36 12.54
N VAL A 219 -6.63 16.48 11.82
CA VAL A 219 -6.45 15.03 11.89
C VAL A 219 -6.21 14.48 10.48
N ILE A 220 -5.10 13.76 10.30
CA ILE A 220 -4.76 13.06 9.06
C ILE A 220 -4.86 11.55 9.33
N VAL A 221 -5.60 10.82 8.49
CA VAL A 221 -5.75 9.36 8.61
C VAL A 221 -4.91 8.66 7.55
N THR A 222 -3.90 7.91 7.99
CA THR A 222 -2.92 7.17 7.17
C THR A 222 -2.85 5.70 7.60
N SER A 223 -4.00 5.09 7.82
CA SER A 223 -4.17 3.81 8.52
C SER A 223 -4.01 2.54 7.66
N GLY A 224 -3.61 2.67 6.39
CA GLY A 224 -3.51 1.54 5.47
C GLY A 224 -4.86 1.02 4.95
N GLY A 225 -4.83 -0.17 4.33
CA GLY A 225 -5.97 -0.79 3.66
C GLY A 225 -6.64 -1.92 4.47
N ILE A 226 -7.38 -2.78 3.76
CA ILE A 226 -8.18 -3.89 4.33
C ILE A 226 -7.53 -5.27 4.17
N GLY A 227 -6.34 -5.37 3.58
CA GLY A 227 -5.81 -6.63 3.06
C GLY A 227 -5.61 -7.74 4.11
N GLY A 228 -5.43 -7.37 5.39
CA GLY A 228 -5.32 -8.31 6.50
C GLY A 228 -6.68 -8.65 7.15
N ASN A 229 -7.80 -8.24 6.56
CA ASN A 229 -9.15 -8.48 7.05
C ASN A 229 -10.03 -9.11 5.96
N PHE A 230 -10.01 -10.44 5.90
CA PHE A 230 -10.74 -11.19 4.87
C PHE A 230 -12.25 -10.99 4.90
N ASP A 231 -12.85 -10.67 6.05
CA ASP A 231 -14.28 -10.38 6.11
C ASP A 231 -14.62 -9.08 5.39
N LEU A 232 -13.79 -8.03 5.56
CA LEU A 232 -13.95 -6.78 4.81
C LEU A 232 -13.60 -6.96 3.32
N VAL A 233 -12.58 -7.76 2.99
CA VAL A 233 -12.27 -8.09 1.59
C VAL A 233 -13.46 -8.79 0.94
N ARG A 234 -14.01 -9.84 1.55
CA ARG A 234 -15.18 -10.56 1.03
C ARG A 234 -16.41 -9.67 0.92
N LYS A 235 -16.66 -8.83 1.93
CA LYS A 235 -17.80 -7.90 1.94
C LYS A 235 -17.79 -6.96 0.74
N ASN A 236 -16.61 -6.48 0.33
CA ASN A 236 -16.45 -5.52 -0.75
C ASN A 236 -16.03 -6.19 -2.07
N TRP A 237 -16.02 -7.52 -2.14
CA TRP A 237 -15.51 -8.25 -3.28
C TRP A 237 -16.29 -7.94 -4.57
N PRO A 238 -15.62 -7.62 -5.69
CA PRO A 238 -16.27 -7.19 -6.92
C PRO A 238 -16.80 -8.39 -7.73
N VAL A 239 -17.80 -9.10 -7.20
CA VAL A 239 -18.31 -10.35 -7.78
C VAL A 239 -18.68 -10.22 -9.26
N LYS A 240 -19.29 -9.09 -9.65
CA LYS A 240 -19.68 -8.84 -11.05
C LYS A 240 -18.49 -8.73 -12.02
N ARG A 241 -17.32 -8.31 -11.51
CA ARG A 241 -16.12 -8.05 -12.33
C ARG A 241 -15.21 -9.27 -12.42
N VAL A 242 -15.04 -10.00 -11.31
CA VAL A 242 -14.03 -11.08 -11.22
C VAL A 242 -14.59 -12.45 -10.84
N GLY A 243 -15.89 -12.57 -10.56
CA GLY A 243 -16.50 -13.81 -10.06
C GLY A 243 -16.55 -13.89 -8.52
N PRO A 244 -17.08 -14.99 -7.95
CA PRO A 244 -17.24 -15.14 -6.51
C PRO A 244 -15.89 -15.07 -5.79
N ALA A 245 -15.89 -14.59 -4.55
CA ALA A 245 -14.68 -14.56 -3.74
C ALA A 245 -14.13 -15.99 -3.52
N PRO A 246 -12.80 -16.19 -3.59
CA PRO A 246 -12.15 -17.43 -3.21
C PRO A 246 -12.64 -17.95 -1.85
N LYS A 247 -12.77 -19.28 -1.74
CA LYS A 247 -13.02 -19.91 -0.43
C LYS A 247 -11.78 -19.73 0.44
N ASN A 248 -10.62 -20.04 -0.12
CA ASN A 248 -9.32 -19.90 0.51
C ASN A 248 -8.67 -18.59 0.04
N LEU A 249 -8.47 -17.66 0.97
CA LEU A 249 -7.69 -16.45 0.75
C LEU A 249 -6.39 -16.57 1.54
N ILE A 250 -5.32 -15.96 1.00
CA ILE A 250 -4.02 -15.84 1.66
C ILE A 250 -3.64 -14.36 1.72
N SER A 251 -2.83 -13.97 2.71
CA SER A 251 -2.54 -12.57 3.02
C SER A 251 -1.07 -12.20 2.79
N GLY A 252 -0.85 -11.32 1.82
CA GLY A 252 0.46 -10.67 1.60
C GLY A 252 0.75 -9.53 2.57
N VAL A 253 -0.10 -9.28 3.57
CA VAL A 253 0.05 -8.15 4.50
C VAL A 253 -0.18 -8.58 5.95
N PRO A 254 0.46 -7.92 6.93
CA PRO A 254 0.24 -8.22 8.35
C PRO A 254 -1.22 -8.09 8.78
N ARG A 255 -1.60 -8.83 9.83
CA ARG A 255 -2.96 -8.84 10.40
C ARG A 255 -3.48 -7.45 10.76
N HIS A 256 -2.60 -6.54 11.17
CA HIS A 256 -2.95 -5.18 11.58
C HIS A 256 -3.36 -4.25 10.42
N VAL A 257 -3.22 -4.68 9.16
CA VAL A 257 -3.75 -3.97 7.97
C VAL A 257 -5.25 -4.29 7.85
N ASP A 258 -6.01 -3.86 8.85
CA ASP A 258 -7.35 -4.37 9.15
C ASP A 258 -8.52 -3.52 8.62
N GLY A 259 -8.21 -2.33 8.07
CA GLY A 259 -9.19 -1.39 7.54
C GLY A 259 -10.07 -0.68 8.56
N ARG A 260 -9.83 -0.84 9.88
CA ARG A 260 -10.70 -0.34 10.96
C ARG A 260 -11.09 1.14 10.78
N MET A 261 -10.10 1.96 10.46
CA MET A 261 -10.27 3.40 10.35
C MET A 261 -11.14 3.83 9.17
N ILE A 262 -11.37 3.01 8.14
CA ILE A 262 -12.28 3.36 7.03
C ILE A 262 -13.70 3.60 7.56
N GLY A 263 -14.20 2.67 8.39
CA GLY A 263 -15.52 2.80 9.00
C GLY A 263 -15.63 3.94 10.00
N ILE A 264 -14.57 4.19 10.77
CA ILE A 264 -14.50 5.30 11.74
C ILE A 264 -14.52 6.64 11.02
N THR A 265 -13.73 6.78 9.95
CA THR A 265 -13.66 7.99 9.13
C THR A 265 -14.97 8.25 8.39
N ARG A 266 -15.67 7.20 7.91
CA ARG A 266 -17.04 7.31 7.38
C ARG A 266 -18.02 7.87 8.42
N LYS A 267 -18.01 7.33 9.66
CA LYS A 267 -18.85 7.84 10.76
C LYS A 267 -18.51 9.29 11.10
N ALA A 268 -17.26 9.70 10.88
CA ALA A 268 -16.82 11.08 10.96
C ALA A 268 -17.19 11.94 9.73
N GLY A 269 -18.04 11.45 8.83
CA GLY A 269 -18.61 12.23 7.72
C GLY A 269 -17.77 12.25 6.44
N ALA A 270 -16.68 11.47 6.37
CA ALA A 270 -15.94 11.33 5.12
C ALA A 270 -16.70 10.45 4.12
N ALA A 271 -16.65 10.82 2.84
CA ALA A 271 -17.05 9.93 1.76
C ALA A 271 -16.06 8.78 1.63
N ILE A 272 -16.58 7.56 1.48
CA ILE A 272 -15.79 6.38 1.12
C ILE A 272 -16.21 5.99 -0.29
N ILE A 273 -15.23 5.81 -1.17
CA ILE A 273 -15.45 5.61 -2.61
C ILE A 273 -14.67 4.38 -3.06
N ASN A 274 -15.09 3.78 -4.18
CA ASN A 274 -14.35 2.71 -4.87
C ASN A 274 -13.99 1.50 -3.98
N GLU A 275 -14.84 1.15 -3.01
CA GLU A 275 -14.59 0.02 -2.08
C GLU A 275 -14.42 -1.33 -2.80
N ASP A 276 -15.00 -1.46 -4.00
CA ASP A 276 -14.97 -2.63 -4.87
C ASP A 276 -13.80 -2.63 -5.89
N ARG A 277 -13.06 -1.52 -6.00
CA ARG A 277 -11.85 -1.45 -6.84
C ARG A 277 -10.67 -2.06 -6.09
N MET A 278 -10.65 -3.39 -6.04
CA MET A 278 -9.59 -4.17 -5.41
C MET A 278 -8.54 -4.64 -6.40
N TRP A 279 -7.32 -4.79 -5.89
CA TRP A 279 -6.16 -5.34 -6.57
C TRP A 279 -5.66 -6.57 -5.83
N HIS A 280 -5.66 -7.73 -6.50
CA HIS A 280 -5.20 -8.99 -5.95
C HIS A 280 -4.08 -9.53 -6.82
N TYR A 281 -2.93 -9.81 -6.21
CA TYR A 281 -1.83 -10.52 -6.86
C TYR A 281 -2.14 -12.01 -6.91
N THR A 282 -2.17 -12.57 -8.11
CA THR A 282 -2.49 -13.99 -8.33
C THR A 282 -1.26 -14.90 -8.24
N GLU A 283 -0.05 -14.34 -8.18
CA GLU A 283 1.20 -15.10 -7.99
C GLU A 283 1.55 -15.31 -6.50
N GLY A 284 0.53 -15.41 -5.65
CA GLY A 284 0.69 -15.65 -4.21
C GLY A 284 0.88 -17.12 -3.88
N VAL A 285 1.83 -17.43 -3.00
CA VAL A 285 2.00 -18.77 -2.40
C VAL A 285 2.02 -18.64 -0.88
N GLN A 286 1.51 -19.67 -0.19
CA GLN A 286 1.62 -19.74 1.27
C GLN A 286 3.10 -19.71 1.67
N ASN A 287 3.42 -18.85 2.63
CA ASN A 287 4.76 -18.79 3.17
C ASN A 287 4.99 -20.01 4.07
N TRP A 288 6.10 -20.71 3.84
CA TRP A 288 6.50 -21.86 4.65
C TRP A 288 6.92 -21.46 6.07
N ASP A 289 7.37 -20.21 6.24
CA ASP A 289 7.73 -19.61 7.54
C ASP A 289 6.86 -18.37 7.79
N PRO A 290 5.59 -18.57 8.19
CA PRO A 290 4.63 -17.48 8.33
C PRO A 290 4.96 -16.58 9.53
N ILE A 291 4.81 -15.26 9.34
CA ILE A 291 5.02 -14.25 10.38
C ILE A 291 3.67 -13.81 10.96
N TRP A 292 2.62 -13.80 10.13
CA TRP A 292 1.24 -13.50 10.51
C TRP A 292 0.29 -14.61 10.04
N PRO A 293 -0.96 -14.64 10.54
CA PRO A 293 -1.97 -15.59 10.07
C PRO A 293 -2.18 -15.50 8.55
N ASP A 294 -2.24 -16.65 7.89
CA ASP A 294 -2.41 -16.77 6.43
C ASP A 294 -1.30 -16.09 5.61
N HIS A 295 -0.10 -15.90 6.18
CA HIS A 295 1.02 -15.21 5.51
C HIS A 295 1.35 -15.87 4.17
N ALA A 296 1.24 -15.07 3.11
CA ALA A 296 1.66 -15.42 1.77
C ALA A 296 2.71 -14.45 1.24
N ILE A 297 3.54 -14.98 0.36
CA ILE A 297 4.52 -14.21 -0.40
C ILE A 297 4.13 -14.22 -1.86
N ARG A 298 4.37 -13.10 -2.54
CA ARG A 298 4.24 -13.03 -3.99
C ARG A 298 5.57 -13.45 -4.61
N ILE A 299 5.53 -14.39 -5.54
CA ILE A 299 6.70 -14.69 -6.37
C ILE A 299 6.84 -13.66 -7.48
N LEU A 300 8.06 -13.19 -7.73
CA LEU A 300 8.37 -12.50 -8.97
C LEU A 300 8.77 -13.56 -10.00
N PRO A 301 7.95 -13.80 -11.01
CA PRO A 301 8.18 -14.89 -11.93
C PRO A 301 9.42 -14.62 -12.78
N GLY A 302 10.39 -15.53 -12.71
CA GLY A 302 11.52 -15.56 -13.64
C GLY A 302 11.05 -15.81 -15.08
N PRO A 303 11.88 -15.46 -16.07
CA PRO A 303 11.51 -15.62 -17.48
C PRO A 303 11.22 -17.09 -17.83
N SER A 304 10.27 -17.33 -18.72
CA SER A 304 9.94 -18.64 -19.33
C SER A 304 9.14 -19.63 -18.47
N SER A 305 8.73 -19.24 -17.27
CA SER A 305 7.75 -20.02 -16.49
C SER A 305 6.40 -20.10 -17.21
N LEU A 306 5.73 -21.24 -17.05
CA LEU A 306 4.41 -21.48 -17.61
C LEU A 306 3.35 -21.42 -16.52
N TRP A 307 2.16 -20.96 -16.90
CA TRP A 307 1.04 -20.79 -15.98
C TRP A 307 -0.20 -21.50 -16.51
N PHE A 308 -0.80 -22.31 -15.65
CA PHE A 308 -1.96 -23.14 -15.95
C PHE A 308 -3.06 -22.91 -14.94
N ASP A 309 -4.31 -23.10 -15.35
CA ASP A 309 -5.43 -23.21 -14.42
C ASP A 309 -5.33 -24.49 -13.57
N ALA A 310 -6.25 -24.67 -12.62
CA ALA A 310 -6.27 -25.82 -11.73
C ALA A 310 -6.40 -27.18 -12.44
N GLU A 311 -6.95 -27.19 -13.66
CA GLU A 311 -7.20 -28.40 -14.48
C GLU A 311 -6.02 -28.72 -15.42
N GLY A 312 -4.99 -27.88 -15.44
CA GLY A 312 -3.80 -28.06 -16.28
C GLY A 312 -3.94 -27.47 -17.69
N ASN A 313 -4.95 -26.65 -17.95
CA ASN A 313 -5.03 -25.89 -19.19
C ASN A 313 -4.16 -24.64 -19.09
N ARG A 314 -3.36 -24.39 -20.13
CA ARG A 314 -2.47 -23.23 -20.16
C ARG A 314 -3.30 -21.95 -20.26
N PHE A 315 -2.97 -20.95 -19.44
CA PHE A 315 -3.64 -19.66 -19.54
C PHE A 315 -3.39 -18.97 -20.89
N PRO A 316 -4.40 -18.30 -21.48
CA PRO A 316 -4.24 -17.54 -22.70
C PRO A 316 -3.50 -16.23 -22.44
N ALA A 317 -2.98 -15.58 -23.48
CA ALA A 317 -2.57 -14.18 -23.36
C ALA A 317 -3.80 -13.29 -23.06
N PRO A 318 -3.71 -12.27 -22.17
CA PRO A 318 -2.50 -11.76 -21.51
C PRO A 318 -2.24 -12.35 -20.11
N CYS A 319 -2.85 -13.48 -19.73
CA CYS A 319 -2.68 -14.13 -18.42
C CYS A 319 -1.33 -14.86 -18.31
N LEU A 320 -0.27 -14.07 -18.44
CA LEU A 320 1.11 -14.46 -18.29
C LEU A 320 1.64 -13.95 -16.94
N PRO A 321 2.67 -14.59 -16.38
CA PRO A 321 3.26 -14.15 -15.13
C PRO A 321 3.71 -12.67 -15.20
N GLY A 322 3.26 -11.84 -14.24
CA GLY A 322 3.59 -10.41 -14.19
C GLY A 322 2.94 -9.53 -15.27
N PHE A 323 1.92 -10.02 -15.99
CA PHE A 323 1.24 -9.26 -17.05
C PHE A 323 -0.06 -8.59 -16.63
N ASP A 324 -1.13 -9.32 -16.34
CA ASP A 324 -2.43 -8.73 -16.01
C ASP A 324 -3.06 -9.55 -14.88
N THR A 325 -2.87 -9.10 -13.64
CA THR A 325 -3.31 -9.86 -12.47
C THR A 325 -4.83 -9.92 -12.36
N LEU A 326 -5.55 -8.90 -12.86
CA LEU A 326 -7.00 -8.85 -12.76
C LEU A 326 -7.66 -9.78 -13.77
N GLU A 327 -7.16 -9.78 -15.01
CA GLU A 327 -7.64 -10.71 -16.03
C GLU A 327 -7.24 -12.15 -15.69
N THR A 328 -6.06 -12.35 -15.09
CA THR A 328 -5.65 -13.68 -14.59
C THR A 328 -6.52 -14.14 -13.42
N LEU A 329 -6.85 -13.25 -12.48
CA LEU A 329 -7.78 -13.56 -11.39
C LEU A 329 -9.14 -14.02 -11.94
N ARG A 330 -9.66 -13.33 -12.96
CA ARG A 330 -10.91 -13.70 -13.62
C ARG A 330 -10.84 -15.12 -14.21
N HIS A 331 -9.74 -15.47 -14.85
CA HIS A 331 -9.54 -16.81 -15.43
C HIS A 331 -9.41 -17.90 -14.35
N ILE A 332 -8.67 -17.63 -13.28
CA ILE A 332 -8.57 -18.56 -12.14
C ILE A 332 -9.97 -18.85 -11.58
N LEU A 333 -10.74 -17.81 -11.26
CA LEU A 333 -12.06 -17.99 -10.65
C LEU A 333 -13.11 -18.58 -11.60
N ALA A 334 -12.97 -18.35 -12.91
CA ALA A 334 -13.85 -18.95 -13.91
C ALA A 334 -13.73 -20.49 -13.97
N SER A 335 -12.59 -21.06 -13.55
CA SER A 335 -12.43 -22.52 -13.44
C SER A 335 -13.24 -23.16 -12.30
N GLY A 336 -13.77 -22.34 -11.38
CA GLY A 336 -14.43 -22.81 -10.16
C GLY A 336 -13.47 -23.17 -9.02
N TYR A 337 -12.16 -23.11 -9.27
CA TYR A 337 -11.10 -23.28 -8.27
C TYR A 337 -10.53 -21.93 -7.81
N ASP A 338 -9.86 -21.92 -6.66
CA ASP A 338 -9.21 -20.74 -6.08
C ASP A 338 -7.67 -20.80 -6.15
N TYR A 339 -7.13 -21.70 -6.99
CA TYR A 339 -5.69 -21.86 -7.20
C TYR A 339 -5.34 -22.09 -8.68
N SER A 340 -4.05 -22.00 -8.98
CA SER A 340 -3.48 -22.21 -10.32
C SER A 340 -2.08 -22.82 -10.19
N TRP A 341 -1.52 -23.32 -11.30
CA TRP A 341 -0.20 -23.94 -11.29
C TRP A 341 0.85 -23.09 -11.99
N PHE A 342 1.86 -22.73 -11.22
CA PHE A 342 3.09 -22.14 -11.74
C PHE A 342 4.11 -23.24 -11.99
N VAL A 343 4.44 -23.50 -13.26
CA VAL A 343 5.27 -24.64 -13.67
C VAL A 343 6.56 -24.13 -14.29
N LEU A 344 7.67 -24.61 -13.75
CA LEU A 344 9.02 -24.37 -14.24
C LEU A 344 9.88 -25.61 -14.03
N ASN A 345 11.02 -25.66 -14.71
CA ASN A 345 12.02 -26.71 -14.53
C ASN A 345 13.26 -26.14 -13.80
N GLN A 346 14.19 -27.04 -13.46
CA GLN A 346 15.44 -26.69 -12.77
C GLN A 346 16.24 -25.62 -13.53
N ALA A 347 16.30 -25.70 -14.86
CA ALA A 347 17.03 -24.73 -15.67
C ALA A 347 16.42 -23.32 -15.67
N ILE A 348 15.14 -23.19 -15.29
CA ILE A 348 14.46 -21.89 -15.14
C ILE A 348 14.66 -21.35 -13.71
N ILE A 349 14.59 -22.20 -12.68
CA ILE A 349 14.70 -21.74 -11.27
C ILE A 349 16.12 -21.32 -10.89
N GLU A 350 17.13 -21.87 -11.57
CA GLU A 350 18.55 -21.56 -11.32
C GLU A 350 19.02 -20.22 -11.92
N LYS A 351 18.17 -19.57 -12.73
CA LYS A 351 18.44 -18.25 -13.32
C LYS A 351 17.87 -17.14 -12.45
#